data_AF-A0A661IYL8-F1
#
_entry.id   AF-A0A661IYL8-F1
#
_cell.length_a   1.000
_cell.length_b   1.000
_cell.length_c   1.000
_cell.angle_alpha   90.00
_cell.angle_beta   90.00
_cell.angle_gamma   90.00
#
_symmetry.space_group_name_H-M   'P 1'
#
loop_
_entity.id
_entity.type
_entity.pdbx_description
1 polymer ?
#
loop_
_entity_poly.entity_id
_entity_poly.type
_entity_poly.pdbx_seq_one_letter_code
_entity_poly.pdbx_strand_id
1 'polypeptide(L)' 'MVEKAKKIWIDGKFVDWDDANVHILTHTLHYGLGMFEGIRCYECEDGRSAVFR' A
#
# COMPACT_ATOMS: atom_id res chain seq x y z
N MET A 1 -10.52 -9.57 -2.94
CA MET A 1 -9.68 -8.79 -3.88
C MET A 1 -10.07 -7.33 -3.76
N VAL A 2 -9.09 -6.43 -3.67
CA VAL A 2 -9.29 -4.98 -3.45
C VAL A 2 -9.40 -4.26 -4.80
N GLU A 3 -10.18 -3.17 -4.87
CA GLU A 3 -10.19 -2.29 -6.04
C GLU A 3 -8.81 -1.66 -6.26
N LYS A 4 -8.37 -1.56 -7.52
CA LYS A 4 -7.10 -0.90 -7.84
C LYS A 4 -7.18 0.58 -7.46
N ALA A 5 -6.25 1.03 -6.63
CA ALA A 5 -5.98 2.46 -6.47
C ALA A 5 -5.29 3.02 -7.72
N LYS A 6 -5.25 4.34 -7.85
CA LYS A 6 -4.58 5.00 -8.98
C LYS A 6 -3.06 4.92 -8.90
N LYS A 7 -2.49 5.05 -7.69
CA LYS A 7 -1.05 5.09 -7.45
C LYS A 7 -0.68 4.27 -6.22
N ILE A 8 0.52 3.70 -6.24
CA ILE A 8 1.17 3.04 -5.10
C ILE A 8 2.48 3.77 -4.82
N TRP A 9 2.80 3.97 -3.54
CA TRP A 9 4.11 4.50 -3.14
C TRP A 9 5.07 3.34 -2.90
N ILE A 10 6.20 3.31 -3.60
CA ILE A 10 7.25 2.30 -3.47
C ILE A 10 8.61 2.96 -3.67
N ASP A 11 9.56 2.66 -2.78
CA ASP A 11 10.95 3.11 -2.84
C ASP A 11 11.13 4.62 -3.13
N GLY A 12 10.36 5.47 -2.45
CA GLY A 12 10.49 6.94 -2.55
C GLY A 12 9.66 7.61 -3.64
N LYS A 13 8.89 6.86 -4.44
CA LYS A 13 8.13 7.42 -5.57
C LYS A 13 6.72 6.85 -5.68
N PHE A 14 5.82 7.64 -6.27
CA PHE A 14 4.51 7.17 -6.71
C PHE A 14 4.62 6.52 -8.09
N VAL A 15 4.15 5.28 -8.21
CA VAL A 15 4.03 4.52 -9.47
C VAL A 15 2.56 4.20 -9.74
N ASP A 16 2.22 3.89 -11.00
CA ASP A 16 0.89 3.34 -11.31
C ASP A 16 0.73 1.97 -10.65
N TRP A 17 -0.52 1.60 -10.32
CA TRP A 17 -0.81 0.36 -9.59
C TRP A 17 -0.17 -0.87 -10.26
N ASP A 18 -0.28 -0.95 -11.59
CA ASP A 18 0.21 -2.09 -12.36
C ASP A 18 1.74 -2.12 -12.52
N ASP A 19 2.43 -1.04 -12.15
CA ASP A 19 3.90 -0.95 -12.17
C ASP A 19 4.53 -1.33 -10.82
N ALA A 20 3.74 -1.47 -9.75
CA ALA A 20 4.20 -1.83 -8.41
C ALA A 20 4.53 -3.34 -8.31
N ASN A 21 5.51 -3.78 -9.09
CA ASN A 21 5.91 -5.18 -9.21
C ASN A 21 7.21 -5.47 -8.44
N VAL A 22 7.36 -6.72 -8.00
CA VAL A 22 8.61 -7.28 -7.50
C VAL A 22 8.96 -8.55 -8.27
N HIS A 23 10.24 -8.91 -8.33
CA HIS A 23 10.66 -10.14 -9.01
C HIS A 23 10.16 -11.37 -8.23
N ILE A 24 9.87 -12.47 -8.95
CA ILE A 24 9.36 -13.70 -8.33
C ILE A 24 10.32 -14.30 -7.31
N LEU A 25 11.63 -14.04 -7.43
CA LEU A 25 12.66 -14.51 -6.48
C LEU A 25 12.88 -13.55 -5.28
N THR A 26 11.92 -12.67 -4.99
CA THR A 26 12.00 -11.77 -3.83
C THR A 26 12.01 -12.56 -2.53
N HIS A 27 13.03 -12.37 -1.70
CA HIS A 27 13.27 -13.14 -0.48
C HIS A 27 12.04 -13.22 0.45
N THR A 28 11.36 -12.09 0.71
CA THR A 28 10.16 -12.05 1.57
C THR A 28 9.03 -12.94 1.06
N LEU A 29 8.90 -13.14 -0.25
CA LEU A 29 7.90 -14.04 -0.83
C LEU A 29 8.19 -15.53 -0.56
N HIS A 30 9.47 -15.90 -0.48
CA HIS A 30 9.88 -17.30 -0.30
C HIS A 30 10.12 -17.68 1.16
N TYR A 31 10.58 -16.72 1.97
CA TYR A 31 11.07 -16.98 3.32
C TYR A 31 10.32 -16.21 4.40
N GLY A 32 9.30 -15.43 4.05
CA GLY A 32 8.36 -14.81 4.99
C GLY A 32 8.93 -13.69 5.87
N LEU A 33 10.21 -13.35 5.76
CA LEU A 33 10.82 -12.28 6.52
C LEU A 33 10.44 -10.91 5.93
N GLY A 34 9.47 -10.26 6.57
CA GLY A 34 8.96 -8.93 6.25
C GLY A 34 8.01 -8.45 7.34
N MET A 35 7.73 -7.15 7.36
CA MET A 35 6.80 -6.52 8.30
C MET A 35 5.87 -5.60 7.52
N PHE A 36 4.62 -5.49 7.94
CA PHE A 36 3.65 -4.55 7.38
C PHE A 36 2.77 -4.00 8.49
N GLU A 37 2.14 -2.86 8.22
CA GLU A 37 1.18 -2.23 9.13
C GLU A 37 -0.19 -2.08 8.48
N GLY A 38 -1.21 -2.01 9.33
CA GLY A 38 -2.60 -1.78 8.91
C GLY A 38 -3.08 -0.42 9.39
N ILE A 39 -3.38 0.48 8.45
CA ILE A 39 -3.85 1.84 8.75
C ILE A 39 -5.23 2.04 8.14
N ARG A 40 -6.11 2.78 8.85
CA ARG A 40 -7.42 3.18 8.35
C ARG A 40 -7.54 4.70 8.22
N CYS A 41 -8.17 5.11 7.13
CA CYS A 41 -8.58 6.49 6.87
C CYS A 41 -10.11 6.56 6.96
N TYR A 42 -10.63 7.59 7.61
CA TYR A 42 -12.06 7.79 7.83
C TYR A 42 -12.50 9.15 7.30
N GLU A 43 -13.75 9.22 6.86
CA GLU A 43 -14.44 10.49 6.61
C GLU A 43 -14.85 11.11 7.95
N CYS A 44 -14.52 12.39 8.13
CA CYS A 44 -14.89 13.19 9.28
C CYS A 44 -16.26 13.85 9.06
N GLU A 45 -16.90 14.32 10.13
CA GLU A 45 -18.22 14.99 10.05
C GLU A 45 -18.22 16.24 9.14
N ASP A 46 -17.06 16.87 8.94
CA ASP A 46 -16.89 18.02 8.05
C ASP A 46 -16.56 17.65 6.59
N GLY A 47 -16.63 16.35 6.24
CA GLY A 47 -16.39 15.81 4.91
C GLY A 47 -14.90 15.64 4.54
N ARG A 48 -13.96 15.96 5.45
CA ARG A 48 -12.52 15.71 5.21
C ARG A 48 -12.16 14.27 5.53
N SER A 49 -11.01 13.81 5.02
CA SER A 49 -10.46 12.50 5.37
C SER A 49 -9.33 12.63 6.38
N ALA A 50 -9.30 11.75 7.39
CA ALA A 50 -8.25 11.69 8.40
C ALA A 50 -7.77 10.25 8.63
N VAL A 51 -6.45 10.10 8.83
CA VAL A 51 -5.82 8.84 9.22
C VAL A 51 -5.88 8.70 10.73
N PHE A 52 -6.41 7.57 11.21
CA PHE A 52 -6.46 7.25 12.64
C PHE A 52 -5.25 6.40 13.05
N ARG A 53 -4.67 6.72 14.21
CA ARG A 53 -3.57 5.96 14.84
C ARG A 53 -4.05 5.36 16.15
#